data_AF-A0AAZ3PMR3-F1
#
_entry.id   AF-A0AAZ3PMR3-F1
#
_cell.length_a   1.000
_cell.length_b   1.000
_cell.length_c   1.000
_cell.angle_alpha   90.00
_cell.angle_beta   90.00
_cell.angle_gamma   90.00
#
_symmetry.space_group_name_H-M   'P 1'
#
loop_
_entity.id
_entity.type
_entity.pdbx_description
1 polymer ?
#
loop_
_entity_poly.entity_id
_entity_poly.type
_entity_poly.pdbx_seq_one_letter_code
_entity_poly.pdbx_strand_id
1 'polypeptide(L)'
;MVRKERAMFMSGLSESKQTNVHLKNVDPATLQIIITYAYTGNLAINDSTVEPLYETACFLQVEDVLLQCRDYLVKKIHADNCVRMLSIGDLFSCVELKQSAKRMVEHKFPVVYRQEAFLQLSHELLVDVLCSDNLNVEKEETVREAAMLWLEYNMEARSQYLSSVLSQIRIDALSEVTQRAWFQGLPPNDKSVVVQGLYKSMPKFFKPRLGMTKEEMLIFMEATSEWPSDMGQVMAGPNHTVVCYSPQAEKVYKLSNPPGDLQKVGTLVTPDNDVFIAGGQIPLKNSIANHGKSGGKQQAVFRSVDSFFWFDAQQNAWVPKTPMLCARIKPSLVYCEGYIYAIGGDNVGGELNKRTVERYDCEKDEWAMMSPLPCAWNWTTSVAAHDCIYVMTHDLMYCYFPRADTWVEMAMRKTSRCFASAATFGDLIFYIGGLHVVSNSGVRMPTSTIDGSSVTVEIYDVGKNEWRLAANIPAKRYSDPCVRAVVLLGALCIFMRETHMNERAKYAIYQYDLELDRWYLKQPVSERVLWDLGKDFRCAVGKLYPSCLEESPWKPPTYLFSPDGAEEFEVDGEMVSLPHI
;
A
#
# COMPACT_ATOMS: atom_id res chain seq x y z
N MET A 1 0.66 34.40 23.43
CA MET A 1 0.21 34.95 24.73
C MET A 1 0.61 36.41 24.95
N VAL A 2 1.91 36.75 25.02
CA VAL A 2 2.39 38.09 25.43
C VAL A 2 1.89 39.27 24.58
N ARG A 3 1.61 39.14 23.27
CA ARG A 3 1.19 40.30 22.43
C ARG A 3 -0.27 40.71 22.63
N LYS A 4 -1.22 39.77 22.63
CA LYS A 4 -2.66 40.05 22.78
C LYS A 4 -2.98 40.45 24.23
N GLU A 5 -2.34 39.80 25.19
CA GLU A 5 -2.44 40.14 26.61
C GLU A 5 -1.72 41.45 26.95
N ARG A 6 -0.54 41.74 26.37
CA ARG A 6 0.04 43.10 26.52
C ARG A 6 -0.88 44.17 25.96
N ALA A 7 -1.54 43.91 24.82
CA ALA A 7 -2.51 44.87 24.30
C ALA A 7 -3.70 45.02 25.25
N MET A 8 -4.33 43.94 25.67
CA MET A 8 -5.51 43.98 26.55
C MET A 8 -5.21 44.58 27.95
N PHE A 9 -4.06 44.23 28.54
CA PHE A 9 -3.71 44.62 29.91
C PHE A 9 -2.78 45.83 30.00
N MET A 10 -2.09 46.24 28.92
CA MET A 10 -1.15 47.38 28.97
C MET A 10 -1.45 48.53 27.98
N SER A 11 -2.50 48.45 27.14
CA SER A 11 -2.79 49.52 26.14
C SER A 11 -3.86 50.54 26.54
N GLY A 12 -4.26 50.61 27.82
CA GLY A 12 -5.25 51.60 28.27
C GLY A 12 -6.70 51.29 27.86
N LEU A 13 -6.95 50.08 27.34
CA LEU A 13 -8.30 49.52 27.14
C LEU A 13 -9.04 49.36 28.47
N SER A 14 -10.37 49.32 28.43
CA SER A 14 -11.23 49.28 29.63
C SER A 14 -10.89 48.13 30.59
N GLU A 15 -10.43 47.02 30.02
CA GLU A 15 -10.01 45.79 30.66
C GLU A 15 -8.75 45.97 31.51
N SER A 16 -7.86 46.90 31.16
CA SER A 16 -6.66 47.21 31.96
C SER A 16 -6.96 47.84 33.32
N LYS A 17 -8.19 48.34 33.52
CA LYS A 17 -8.66 48.96 34.77
C LYS A 17 -9.63 48.07 35.56
N GLN A 18 -9.95 46.87 35.05
CA GLN A 18 -10.88 45.95 35.68
C GLN A 18 -10.12 44.88 36.48
N THR A 19 -10.65 44.51 37.65
CA THR A 19 -10.07 43.43 38.47
C THR A 19 -10.41 42.05 37.91
N ASN A 20 -11.55 41.91 37.22
CA ASN A 20 -12.02 40.67 36.60
C ASN A 20 -12.33 40.94 35.13
N VAL A 21 -11.79 40.11 34.22
CA VAL A 21 -12.07 40.19 32.78
C VAL A 21 -12.84 38.94 32.35
N HIS A 22 -14.00 39.13 31.72
CA HIS A 22 -14.79 38.03 31.16
C HIS A 22 -14.39 37.75 29.72
N LEU A 23 -13.68 36.65 29.51
CA LEU A 23 -13.39 36.12 28.17
C LEU A 23 -14.63 35.41 27.63
N LYS A 24 -15.22 35.96 26.57
CA LYS A 24 -16.32 35.32 25.83
C LYS A 24 -15.74 34.38 24.78
N ASN A 25 -16.43 33.26 24.52
CA ASN A 25 -16.06 32.25 23.53
C ASN A 25 -14.73 31.53 23.81
N VAL A 26 -14.38 31.36 25.08
CA VAL A 26 -13.23 30.56 25.51
C VAL A 26 -13.74 29.48 26.45
N ASP A 27 -13.47 28.22 26.12
CA ASP A 27 -13.79 27.11 26.99
C ASP A 27 -12.87 27.13 28.25
N PRO A 28 -13.42 27.06 29.48
CA PRO A 28 -12.61 27.11 30.68
C PRO A 28 -11.61 25.96 30.80
N ALA A 29 -11.96 24.76 30.30
CA ALA A 29 -11.08 23.59 30.40
C ALA A 29 -9.89 23.72 29.44
N THR A 30 -10.10 24.18 28.20
CA THR A 30 -9.01 24.44 27.25
C THR A 30 -8.10 25.57 27.72
N LEU A 31 -8.67 26.64 28.29
CA LEU A 31 -7.88 27.73 28.87
C LEU A 31 -7.00 27.23 30.02
N GLN A 32 -7.54 26.37 30.89
CA GLN A 32 -6.77 25.75 31.96
C GLN A 32 -5.61 24.90 31.41
N ILE A 33 -5.81 24.17 30.31
CA ILE A 33 -4.76 23.40 29.63
C ILE A 33 -3.67 24.34 29.11
N ILE A 34 -4.02 25.45 28.45
CA ILE A 34 -3.07 26.43 27.93
C ILE A 34 -2.28 27.10 29.06
N ILE A 35 -2.95 27.47 30.15
CA ILE A 35 -2.28 28.04 31.34
C ILE A 35 -1.34 27.01 31.96
N THR A 36 -1.79 25.77 32.13
CA THR A 36 -0.95 24.70 32.68
C THR A 36 0.27 24.45 31.80
N TYR A 37 0.11 24.46 30.48
CA TYR A 37 1.22 24.40 29.54
C TYR A 37 2.19 25.58 29.69
N ALA A 38 1.69 26.81 29.86
CA ALA A 38 2.54 27.98 30.05
C ALA A 38 3.44 27.88 31.30
N TYR A 39 2.99 27.19 32.35
CA TYR A 39 3.78 26.97 33.58
C TYR A 39 4.63 25.71 33.57
N THR A 40 4.20 24.64 32.90
CA THR A 40 4.84 23.31 32.99
C THR A 40 5.64 22.92 31.75
N GLY A 41 5.37 23.54 30.60
CA GLY A 41 5.89 23.13 29.30
C GLY A 41 5.31 21.82 28.76
N ASN A 42 4.37 21.17 29.46
CA ASN A 42 3.75 19.92 29.04
C ASN A 42 2.31 20.16 28.58
N LEU A 43 2.01 19.77 27.34
CA LEU A 43 0.68 19.94 26.75
C LEU A 43 -0.04 18.59 26.67
N ALA A 44 -1.08 18.43 27.49
CA ALA A 44 -1.91 17.24 27.47
C ALA A 44 -2.96 17.34 26.35
N ILE A 45 -2.70 16.67 25.22
CA ILE A 45 -3.61 16.59 24.07
C ILE A 45 -4.29 15.21 24.05
N ASN A 46 -5.60 15.18 23.80
CA ASN A 46 -6.36 13.97 23.51
C ASN A 46 -7.44 14.26 22.45
N ASP A 47 -8.08 13.21 21.92
CA ASP A 47 -9.05 13.33 20.82
C ASP A 47 -10.25 14.23 21.14
N SER A 48 -10.66 14.30 22.42
CA SER A 48 -11.81 15.12 22.83
C SER A 48 -11.46 16.59 23.08
N THR A 49 -10.21 16.88 23.44
CA THR A 49 -9.77 18.25 23.78
C THR A 49 -9.08 18.95 22.64
N VAL A 50 -8.56 18.23 21.64
CA VAL A 50 -7.71 18.83 20.61
C VAL A 50 -8.43 19.88 19.75
N GLU A 51 -9.68 19.66 19.35
CA GLU A 51 -10.40 20.66 18.52
C GLU A 51 -10.75 21.93 19.31
N PRO A 52 -11.38 21.84 20.51
CA PRO A 52 -11.63 23.04 21.32
C PRO A 52 -10.34 23.75 21.75
N LEU A 53 -9.27 22.98 22.01
CA LEU A 53 -7.94 23.52 22.33
C LEU A 53 -7.35 24.27 21.14
N TYR A 54 -7.47 23.73 19.93
CA TYR A 54 -7.02 24.39 18.70
C TYR A 54 -7.76 25.72 18.48
N GLU A 55 -9.08 25.72 18.61
CA GLU A 55 -9.91 26.94 18.51
C GLU A 55 -9.47 27.98 19.55
N THR A 56 -9.31 27.58 20.80
CA THR A 56 -8.91 28.48 21.89
C THR A 56 -7.50 29.01 21.69
N ALA A 57 -6.56 28.16 21.26
CA ALA A 57 -5.17 28.55 20.97
C ALA A 57 -5.10 29.49 19.76
N CYS A 58 -5.97 29.32 18.77
CA CYS A 58 -6.12 30.22 17.63
C CYS A 58 -6.61 31.59 18.09
N PHE A 59 -7.67 31.60 18.90
CA PHE A 59 -8.21 32.82 19.48
C PHE A 59 -7.17 33.58 20.33
N LEU A 60 -6.41 32.88 21.16
CA LEU A 60 -5.38 33.45 22.03
C LEU A 60 -4.02 33.70 21.35
N GLN A 61 -3.86 33.24 20.10
CA GLN A 61 -2.61 33.30 19.34
C GLN A 61 -1.43 32.68 20.10
N VAL A 62 -1.58 31.41 20.46
CA VAL A 62 -0.53 30.60 21.10
C VAL A 62 0.05 29.63 20.07
N GLU A 63 1.06 30.10 19.34
CA GLU A 63 1.60 29.42 18.16
C GLU A 63 2.17 28.04 18.46
N ASP A 64 2.90 27.85 19.56
CA ASP A 64 3.45 26.55 19.94
C ASP A 64 2.35 25.50 20.21
N VAL A 65 1.23 25.91 20.82
CA VAL A 65 0.08 25.03 21.07
C VAL A 65 -0.64 24.71 19.76
N LEU A 66 -0.78 25.69 18.86
CA LEU A 66 -1.34 25.47 17.52
C LEU A 66 -0.51 24.49 16.70
N LEU A 67 0.82 24.61 16.73
CA LEU A 67 1.74 23.69 16.05
C LEU A 67 1.58 22.26 16.58
N GLN A 68 1.57 22.08 17.91
CA GLN A 68 1.40 20.74 18.51
C GLN A 68 0.02 20.14 18.24
N CYS A 69 -1.05 20.95 18.31
CA CYS A 69 -2.40 20.49 17.99
C CYS A 69 -2.54 20.14 16.49
N ARG A 70 -1.96 20.94 15.59
CA ARG A 70 -1.90 20.64 14.16
C ARG A 70 -1.19 19.32 13.90
N ASP A 71 -0.01 19.13 14.47
CA ASP A 71 0.78 17.91 14.27
C ASP A 71 0.06 16.68 14.83
N TYR A 72 -0.71 16.85 15.91
CA TYR A 72 -1.60 15.81 16.44
C TYR A 72 -2.75 15.49 15.48
N LEU A 73 -3.47 16.51 15.00
CA LEU A 73 -4.61 16.35 14.09
C LEU A 73 -4.19 15.71 12.77
N VAL A 74 -3.09 16.15 12.16
CA VAL A 74 -2.57 15.61 10.89
C VAL A 74 -2.25 14.13 11.00
N LYS A 75 -1.67 13.68 12.13
CA LYS A 75 -1.36 12.26 12.36
C LYS A 75 -2.60 11.38 12.52
N LYS A 76 -3.74 11.97 12.92
CA LYS A 76 -4.99 11.26 13.21
C LYS A 76 -6.03 11.38 12.09
N ILE A 77 -5.66 11.85 10.90
CA ILE A 77 -6.56 11.89 9.74
C ILE A 77 -6.81 10.45 9.23
N HIS A 78 -8.08 10.07 9.13
CA HIS A 78 -8.57 8.82 8.58
C HIS A 78 -9.84 9.07 7.75
N ALA A 79 -10.42 8.04 7.13
CA ALA A 79 -11.53 8.20 6.20
C ALA A 79 -12.78 8.83 6.86
N ASP A 80 -13.05 8.51 8.12
CA ASP A 80 -14.26 8.99 8.83
C ASP A 80 -14.18 10.45 9.30
N ASN A 81 -12.98 10.96 9.61
CA ASN A 81 -12.81 12.33 10.10
C ASN A 81 -12.26 13.31 9.07
N CYS A 82 -11.77 12.84 7.92
CA CYS A 82 -11.04 13.69 6.96
C CYS A 82 -11.85 14.90 6.49
N VAL A 83 -13.17 14.77 6.29
CA VAL A 83 -14.01 15.90 5.88
C VAL A 83 -14.13 16.95 6.98
N ARG A 84 -14.31 16.51 8.24
CA ARG A 84 -14.33 17.42 9.39
C ARG A 84 -12.99 18.14 9.53
N MET A 85 -11.88 17.42 9.38
CA MET A 85 -10.53 18.00 9.41
C MET A 85 -10.29 18.98 8.27
N LEU A 86 -10.87 18.74 7.09
CA LEU A 86 -10.84 19.66 5.95
C LEU A 86 -11.57 20.96 6.30
N SER A 87 -12.77 20.87 6.88
CA SER A 87 -13.55 22.04 7.31
C SER A 87 -12.87 22.83 8.42
N ILE A 88 -12.27 22.17 9.42
CA ILE A 88 -11.49 22.81 10.49
C ILE A 88 -10.26 23.52 9.91
N GLY A 89 -9.53 22.83 9.02
CA GLY A 89 -8.36 23.40 8.36
C GLY A 89 -8.69 24.66 7.55
N ASP A 90 -9.85 24.69 6.92
CA ASP A 90 -10.35 25.87 6.20
C ASP A 90 -10.79 26.99 7.16
N LEU A 91 -11.61 26.67 8.16
CA LEU A 91 -12.17 27.62 9.13
C LEU A 91 -11.07 28.40 9.88
N PHE A 92 -9.99 27.73 10.26
CA PHE A 92 -8.88 28.34 10.98
C PHE A 92 -7.68 28.71 10.09
N SER A 93 -7.83 28.64 8.76
CA SER A 93 -6.74 28.90 7.79
C SER A 93 -5.48 28.05 8.01
N CYS A 94 -5.63 26.83 8.52
CA CYS A 94 -4.54 25.87 8.69
C CYS A 94 -4.27 25.11 7.39
N VAL A 95 -3.38 25.64 6.57
CA VAL A 95 -3.07 25.13 5.22
C VAL A 95 -2.61 23.67 5.24
N GLU A 96 -1.71 23.30 6.16
CA GLU A 96 -1.17 21.93 6.23
C GLU A 96 -2.25 20.90 6.63
N LEU A 97 -3.11 21.24 7.58
CA LEU A 97 -4.24 20.38 7.98
C LEU A 97 -5.22 20.24 6.83
N LYS A 98 -5.60 21.37 6.19
CA LYS A 98 -6.51 21.39 5.03
C LYS A 98 -5.97 20.53 3.88
N GLN A 99 -4.68 20.67 3.54
CA GLN A 99 -4.07 19.90 2.46
C GLN A 99 -3.98 18.41 2.77
N SER A 100 -3.57 18.03 3.98
CA SER A 100 -3.51 16.62 4.39
C SER A 100 -4.90 15.99 4.43
N ALA A 101 -5.90 16.71 4.93
CA ALA A 101 -7.29 16.28 4.94
C ALA A 101 -7.85 16.14 3.53
N LYS A 102 -7.60 17.11 2.65
CA LYS A 102 -8.00 17.06 1.24
C LYS A 102 -7.41 15.85 0.53
N ARG A 103 -6.13 15.55 0.73
CA ARG A 103 -5.50 14.35 0.15
C ARG A 103 -6.17 13.06 0.61
N MET A 104 -6.53 12.97 1.89
CA MET A 104 -7.29 11.81 2.39
C MET A 104 -8.68 11.71 1.76
N VAL A 105 -9.38 12.84 1.61
CA VAL A 105 -10.67 12.91 0.90
C VAL A 105 -10.51 12.48 -0.56
N GLU A 106 -9.45 12.91 -1.25
CA GLU A 106 -9.15 12.52 -2.63
C GLU A 106 -8.84 11.01 -2.74
N HIS A 107 -8.06 10.46 -1.82
CA HIS A 107 -7.68 9.04 -1.80
C HIS A 107 -8.85 8.12 -1.47
N LYS A 108 -9.67 8.47 -0.47
CA LYS A 108 -10.82 7.68 0.01
C LYS A 108 -12.16 8.21 -0.49
N PHE A 109 -12.16 8.99 -1.59
CA PHE A 109 -13.35 9.67 -2.11
C PHE A 109 -14.59 8.77 -2.20
N PRO A 110 -14.53 7.52 -2.74
CA PRO A 110 -15.71 6.66 -2.88
C PRO A 110 -16.42 6.30 -1.57
N VAL A 111 -15.72 6.34 -0.43
CA VAL A 111 -16.31 6.11 0.89
C VAL A 111 -16.78 7.44 1.50
N VAL A 112 -15.97 8.48 1.31
CA VAL A 112 -16.14 9.79 1.96
C VAL A 112 -17.37 10.54 1.45
N TYR A 113 -17.68 10.52 0.15
CA TYR A 113 -18.77 11.36 -0.40
C TYR A 113 -20.18 11.01 0.12
N ARG A 114 -20.33 9.81 0.70
CA ARG A 114 -21.59 9.33 1.29
C ARG A 114 -21.76 9.71 2.76
N GLN A 115 -20.71 10.21 3.40
CA GLN A 115 -20.76 10.62 4.80
C GLN A 115 -21.56 11.90 4.96
N GLU A 116 -22.29 12.04 6.06
CA GLU A 116 -23.05 13.25 6.39
C GLU A 116 -22.16 14.50 6.43
N ALA A 117 -20.93 14.35 6.95
CA ALA A 117 -19.95 15.43 6.98
C ALA A 117 -19.66 16.01 5.58
N PHE A 118 -19.62 15.16 4.54
CA PHE A 118 -19.42 15.60 3.15
C PHE A 118 -20.62 16.41 2.64
N LEU A 119 -21.83 15.96 2.96
CA LEU A 119 -23.07 16.67 2.58
C LEU A 119 -23.19 18.03 3.27
N GLN A 120 -22.52 18.24 4.39
CA GLN A 120 -22.49 19.51 5.12
C GLN A 120 -21.41 20.48 4.65
N LEU A 121 -20.54 20.09 3.71
CA LEU A 121 -19.49 20.97 3.18
C LEU A 121 -20.04 22.29 2.64
N SER A 122 -19.24 23.36 2.79
CA SER A 122 -19.50 24.64 2.13
C SER A 122 -19.39 24.50 0.60
N HIS A 123 -20.02 25.40 -0.13
CA HIS A 123 -19.93 25.44 -1.60
C HIS A 123 -18.47 25.56 -2.08
N GLU A 124 -17.67 26.40 -1.43
CA GLU A 124 -16.26 26.63 -1.77
C GLU A 124 -15.42 25.36 -1.59
N LEU A 125 -15.58 24.66 -0.45
CA LEU A 125 -14.85 23.42 -0.18
C LEU A 125 -15.29 22.28 -1.11
N LEU A 126 -16.59 22.18 -1.40
CA LEU A 126 -17.08 21.17 -2.34
C LEU A 126 -16.45 21.38 -3.73
N VAL A 127 -16.47 22.60 -4.25
CA VAL A 127 -15.88 22.91 -5.55
C VAL A 127 -14.37 22.64 -5.54
N ASP A 128 -13.67 23.00 -4.46
CA ASP A 128 -12.23 22.72 -4.29
C ASP A 128 -11.90 21.21 -4.32
N VAL A 129 -12.80 20.35 -3.81
CA VAL A 129 -12.65 18.89 -3.90
C VAL A 129 -13.02 18.37 -5.29
N LEU A 130 -14.18 18.74 -5.84
CA LEU A 130 -14.69 18.20 -7.11
C LEU A 130 -13.86 18.65 -8.32
N CYS A 131 -13.19 19.81 -8.25
CA CYS A 131 -12.31 20.27 -9.33
C CYS A 131 -11.01 19.46 -9.43
N SER A 132 -10.63 18.71 -8.40
CA SER A 132 -9.32 18.05 -8.29
C SER A 132 -9.12 16.94 -9.32
N ASP A 133 -8.01 16.98 -10.06
CA ASP A 133 -7.58 15.89 -10.94
C ASP A 133 -7.24 14.60 -10.17
N ASN A 134 -6.92 14.71 -8.88
CA ASN A 134 -6.37 13.61 -8.07
C ASN A 134 -7.44 12.73 -7.41
N LEU A 135 -8.72 12.97 -7.68
CA LEU A 135 -9.81 12.15 -7.14
C LEU A 135 -9.61 10.68 -7.53
N ASN A 136 -9.57 9.82 -6.51
CA ASN A 136 -9.47 8.38 -6.68
C ASN A 136 -10.84 7.77 -7.01
N VAL A 137 -11.34 8.04 -8.22
CA VAL A 137 -12.58 7.49 -8.76
C VAL A 137 -12.30 6.65 -10.00
N GLU A 138 -12.93 5.48 -10.10
CA GLU A 138 -12.84 4.64 -11.29
C GLU A 138 -13.67 5.19 -12.46
N LYS A 139 -14.69 6.01 -12.16
CA LYS A 139 -15.67 6.54 -13.10
C LYS A 139 -16.12 7.95 -12.70
N GLU A 140 -16.34 8.83 -13.67
CA GLU A 140 -16.80 10.21 -13.40
C GLU A 140 -18.25 10.23 -12.86
N GLU A 141 -19.03 9.17 -13.10
CA GLU A 141 -20.37 8.99 -12.51
C GLU A 141 -20.37 9.10 -10.99
N THR A 142 -19.30 8.67 -10.32
CA THR A 142 -19.15 8.79 -8.85
C THR A 142 -19.05 10.25 -8.42
N VAL A 143 -18.32 11.08 -9.17
CA VAL A 143 -18.18 12.53 -8.91
C VAL A 143 -19.52 13.23 -9.13
N ARG A 144 -20.23 12.84 -10.20
CA ARG A 144 -21.58 13.33 -10.48
C ARG A 144 -22.57 12.97 -9.36
N GLU A 145 -22.56 11.73 -8.90
CA GLU A 145 -23.41 11.28 -7.80
C GLU A 145 -23.13 12.09 -6.52
N ALA A 146 -21.85 12.27 -6.16
CA ALA A 146 -21.45 13.09 -5.02
C ALA A 146 -21.96 14.54 -5.11
N ALA A 147 -21.82 15.16 -6.28
CA ALA A 147 -22.32 16.51 -6.54
C ALA A 147 -23.86 16.60 -6.37
N MET A 148 -24.60 15.61 -6.88
CA MET A 148 -26.05 15.57 -6.78
C MET A 148 -26.53 15.34 -5.34
N LEU A 149 -25.93 14.41 -4.61
CA LEU A 149 -26.27 14.17 -3.21
C LEU A 149 -26.07 15.43 -2.35
N TRP A 150 -25.00 16.18 -2.59
CA TRP A 150 -24.79 17.45 -1.89
C TRP A 150 -25.85 18.49 -2.27
N LEU A 151 -26.22 18.61 -3.56
CA LEU A 151 -27.27 19.55 -3.98
C LEU A 151 -28.65 19.20 -3.39
N GLU A 152 -28.99 17.91 -3.37
CA GLU A 152 -30.27 17.39 -2.88
C GLU A 152 -30.42 17.53 -1.36
N TYR A 153 -29.32 17.47 -0.61
CA TYR A 153 -29.33 17.59 0.86
C TYR A 153 -29.92 18.93 1.37
N ASN A 154 -29.76 20.03 0.61
CA ASN A 154 -30.39 21.32 0.92
C ASN A 154 -30.76 22.07 -0.37
N MET A 155 -31.76 21.53 -1.07
CA MET A 155 -32.15 21.99 -2.40
C MET A 155 -32.55 23.48 -2.42
N GLU A 156 -33.24 23.97 -1.39
CA GLU A 156 -33.69 25.36 -1.31
C GLU A 156 -32.50 26.33 -1.33
N ALA A 157 -31.55 26.17 -0.41
CA ALA A 157 -30.41 27.07 -0.30
C ALA A 157 -29.33 26.84 -1.37
N ARG A 158 -29.23 25.62 -1.93
CA ARG A 158 -28.16 25.21 -2.85
C ARG A 158 -28.52 25.30 -4.33
N SER A 159 -29.79 25.52 -4.67
CA SER A 159 -30.26 25.72 -6.05
C SER A 159 -29.46 26.78 -6.81
N GLN A 160 -29.06 27.87 -6.13
CA GLN A 160 -28.21 28.94 -6.68
C GLN A 160 -26.80 28.48 -7.10
N TYR A 161 -26.28 27.39 -6.52
CA TYR A 161 -24.94 26.88 -6.79
C TYR A 161 -24.91 25.79 -7.87
N LEU A 162 -26.08 25.39 -8.40
CA LEU A 162 -26.21 24.30 -9.37
C LEU A 162 -25.22 24.42 -10.53
N SER A 163 -25.19 25.57 -11.21
CA SER A 163 -24.29 25.80 -12.35
C SER A 163 -22.81 25.68 -11.98
N SER A 164 -22.42 26.19 -10.81
CA SER A 164 -21.04 26.15 -10.33
C SER A 164 -20.58 24.75 -9.95
N VAL A 165 -21.47 23.92 -9.42
CA VAL A 165 -21.15 22.55 -9.01
C VAL A 165 -21.11 21.63 -10.23
N LEU A 166 -22.12 21.76 -11.12
CA LEU A 166 -22.21 20.94 -12.33
C LEU A 166 -21.07 21.20 -13.32
N SER A 167 -20.50 22.40 -13.33
CA SER A 167 -19.33 22.72 -14.16
C SER A 167 -18.05 21.98 -13.76
N GLN A 168 -18.01 21.36 -12.57
CA GLN A 168 -16.86 20.56 -12.12
C GLN A 168 -16.88 19.12 -12.63
N ILE A 169 -17.99 18.69 -13.27
CA ILE A 169 -18.16 17.33 -13.78
C ILE A 169 -17.63 17.24 -15.21
N ARG A 170 -16.79 16.24 -15.48
CA ARG A 170 -16.21 16.00 -16.80
C ARG A 170 -17.18 15.20 -17.67
N ILE A 171 -18.03 15.90 -18.41
CA ILE A 171 -19.07 15.27 -19.25
C ILE A 171 -18.45 14.25 -20.23
N ASP A 172 -17.28 14.55 -20.81
CA ASP A 172 -16.55 13.66 -21.73
C ASP A 172 -16.15 12.32 -21.10
N ALA A 173 -16.11 12.24 -19.77
CA ALA A 173 -15.78 11.03 -19.01
C ALA A 173 -16.99 10.28 -18.47
N LEU A 174 -18.21 10.78 -18.69
CA LEU A 174 -19.44 10.05 -18.43
C LEU A 174 -19.70 9.04 -19.54
N SER A 175 -20.29 7.90 -19.19
CA SER A 175 -20.81 6.93 -20.17
C SER A 175 -21.85 7.54 -21.10
N GLU A 176 -21.93 7.06 -22.35
CA GLU A 176 -22.90 7.56 -23.34
C GLU A 176 -24.35 7.53 -22.85
N VAL A 177 -24.74 6.48 -22.12
CA VAL A 177 -26.08 6.34 -21.55
C VAL A 177 -26.37 7.49 -20.58
N THR A 178 -25.38 7.78 -19.72
CA THR A 178 -25.49 8.83 -18.71
C THR A 178 -25.49 10.21 -19.34
N GLN A 179 -24.66 10.44 -20.35
CA GLN A 179 -24.67 11.67 -21.14
C GLN A 179 -26.06 11.89 -21.78
N ARG A 180 -26.63 10.88 -22.45
CA ARG A 180 -27.95 10.99 -23.08
C ARG A 180 -29.05 11.30 -22.06
N ALA A 181 -29.06 10.61 -20.92
CA ALA A 181 -30.02 10.87 -19.84
C ALA A 181 -29.88 12.30 -19.29
N TRP A 182 -28.64 12.78 -19.12
CA TRP A 182 -28.34 14.14 -18.68
C TRP A 182 -28.92 15.19 -19.63
N PHE A 183 -28.72 15.02 -20.94
CA PHE A 183 -29.23 15.97 -21.94
C PHE A 183 -30.76 15.90 -22.11
N GLN A 184 -31.39 14.75 -21.84
CA GLN A 184 -32.84 14.58 -21.93
C GLN A 184 -33.60 15.15 -20.72
N GLY A 185 -32.99 15.17 -19.53
CA GLY A 185 -33.60 15.66 -18.28
C GLY A 185 -33.60 17.18 -18.09
N LEU A 186 -32.97 17.96 -18.99
CA LEU A 186 -32.84 19.42 -18.85
C LEU A 186 -34.13 20.18 -19.23
N PRO A 187 -34.58 21.18 -18.44
CA PRO A 187 -35.73 22.01 -18.76
C PRO A 187 -35.58 22.73 -20.13
N PRO A 188 -36.67 22.93 -20.90
CA PRO A 188 -36.61 23.56 -22.22
C PRO A 188 -35.98 24.96 -22.26
N ASN A 189 -36.05 25.73 -21.17
CA ASN A 189 -35.54 27.10 -21.08
C ASN A 189 -34.06 27.22 -20.66
N ASP A 190 -33.44 26.17 -20.11
CA ASP A 190 -32.01 26.16 -19.71
C ASP A 190 -31.07 25.65 -20.81
N LYS A 191 -31.63 25.36 -21.99
CA LYS A 191 -30.89 24.82 -23.14
C LYS A 191 -29.88 25.79 -23.76
N SER A 192 -29.89 27.08 -23.43
CA SER A 192 -29.06 28.07 -24.15
C SER A 192 -27.76 28.47 -23.45
N VAL A 193 -27.65 28.41 -22.13
CA VAL A 193 -26.48 28.94 -21.41
C VAL A 193 -25.63 27.82 -20.81
N VAL A 194 -26.26 26.85 -20.15
CA VAL A 194 -25.58 25.70 -19.56
C VAL A 194 -25.05 24.77 -20.67
N VAL A 195 -25.89 24.44 -21.66
CA VAL A 195 -25.49 23.56 -22.78
C VAL A 195 -24.47 24.24 -23.70
N GLN A 196 -24.60 25.54 -24.01
CA GLN A 196 -23.59 26.24 -24.82
C GLN A 196 -22.28 26.49 -24.08
N GLY A 197 -22.33 26.71 -22.75
CA GLY A 197 -21.15 26.79 -21.89
C GLY A 197 -20.40 25.45 -21.87
N LEU A 198 -21.12 24.35 -21.63
CA LEU A 198 -20.58 22.98 -21.60
C LEU A 198 -20.00 22.55 -22.95
N TYR A 199 -20.65 22.87 -24.08
CA TYR A 199 -20.13 22.57 -25.41
C TYR A 199 -18.93 23.46 -25.81
N LYS A 200 -18.88 24.73 -25.38
CA LYS A 200 -17.75 25.65 -25.67
C LYS A 200 -16.54 25.42 -24.77
N SER A 201 -16.73 24.85 -23.58
CA SER A 201 -15.66 24.51 -22.65
C SER A 201 -15.10 23.10 -22.84
N MET A 202 -15.64 22.29 -23.75
CA MET A 202 -15.09 20.96 -24.04
C MET A 202 -13.63 21.09 -24.49
N PRO A 203 -12.66 20.61 -23.71
CA PRO A 203 -11.30 20.47 -24.20
C PRO A 203 -11.33 19.45 -25.33
N LYS A 204 -10.57 19.66 -26.41
CA LYS A 204 -10.38 18.64 -27.46
C LYS A 204 -9.71 17.35 -26.95
N PHE A 205 -9.34 17.29 -25.67
CA PHE A 205 -8.62 16.21 -25.04
C PHE A 205 -9.33 15.74 -23.77
N PHE A 206 -9.71 14.47 -23.78
CA PHE A 206 -10.13 13.72 -22.60
C PHE A 206 -9.01 13.71 -21.56
N LYS A 207 -9.25 14.30 -20.38
CA LYS A 207 -8.34 14.22 -19.23
C LYS A 207 -8.99 13.36 -18.13
N PRO A 208 -8.57 12.10 -17.94
CA PRO A 208 -9.10 11.25 -16.88
C PRO A 208 -8.76 11.79 -15.49
N ARG A 209 -9.58 11.45 -14.48
CA ARG A 209 -9.20 11.60 -13.07
C ARG A 209 -8.12 10.58 -12.74
N LEU A 210 -7.30 10.85 -11.72
CA LEU A 210 -6.19 9.98 -11.32
C LEU A 210 -6.66 8.54 -11.01
N GLY A 211 -7.80 8.37 -10.32
CA GLY A 211 -8.36 7.05 -10.06
C GLY A 211 -8.64 6.20 -11.31
N MET A 212 -8.90 6.84 -12.45
CA MET A 212 -9.21 6.19 -13.72
C MET A 212 -7.95 5.71 -14.47
N THR A 213 -6.76 6.14 -14.05
CA THR A 213 -5.47 5.75 -14.66
C THR A 213 -4.78 4.61 -13.92
N LYS A 214 -5.45 4.03 -12.92
CA LYS A 214 -4.94 2.89 -12.16
C LYS A 214 -4.68 1.68 -13.05
N GLU A 215 -3.50 1.11 -12.93
CA GLU A 215 -3.15 -0.17 -13.53
C GLU A 215 -2.81 -1.17 -12.43
N GLU A 216 -3.24 -2.42 -12.60
CA GLU A 216 -2.87 -3.50 -11.70
C GLU A 216 -1.44 -3.96 -12.00
N MET A 217 -0.55 -3.85 -11.01
CA MET A 217 0.88 -4.07 -11.16
C MET A 217 1.40 -5.08 -10.13
N LEU A 218 2.46 -5.80 -10.53
CA LEU A 218 3.23 -6.66 -9.64
C LEU A 218 4.26 -5.81 -8.91
N ILE A 219 4.13 -5.66 -7.59
CA ILE A 219 5.03 -4.89 -6.73
C ILE A 219 6.08 -5.83 -6.17
N PHE A 220 7.35 -5.52 -6.44
CA PHE A 220 8.51 -6.27 -5.98
C PHE A 220 9.23 -5.54 -4.88
N MET A 221 9.16 -6.11 -3.67
CA MET A 221 9.95 -5.64 -2.54
C MET A 221 11.29 -6.37 -2.51
N GLU A 222 12.35 -5.65 -2.15
CA GLU A 222 13.71 -6.17 -2.01
C GLU A 222 14.30 -6.72 -3.32
N ALA A 223 13.90 -6.15 -4.46
CA ALA A 223 14.54 -6.44 -5.73
C ALA A 223 16.04 -6.12 -5.66
N THR A 224 16.88 -7.02 -6.16
CA THR A 224 18.32 -6.74 -6.32
C THR A 224 18.50 -5.52 -7.22
N SER A 225 19.44 -4.61 -6.96
CA SER A 225 19.61 -3.41 -7.78
C SER A 225 19.92 -3.70 -9.25
N GLU A 226 19.48 -2.81 -10.14
CA GLU A 226 19.74 -2.82 -11.59
C GLU A 226 21.23 -2.98 -11.94
N TRP A 227 22.14 -2.45 -11.11
CA TRP A 227 23.58 -2.51 -11.35
C TRP A 227 24.21 -3.65 -10.53
N PRO A 228 24.89 -4.62 -11.16
CA PRO A 228 25.63 -5.66 -10.44
C PRO A 228 26.73 -5.03 -9.57
N SER A 229 26.93 -5.57 -8.37
CA SER A 229 27.99 -5.18 -7.42
C SER A 229 29.43 -5.36 -7.95
N ASP A 230 29.60 -5.87 -9.18
CA ASP A 230 30.90 -6.07 -9.82
C ASP A 230 31.53 -4.78 -10.39
N MET A 231 30.78 -3.66 -10.48
CA MET A 231 31.36 -2.34 -10.77
C MET A 231 31.84 -1.66 -9.48
N GLY A 232 32.88 -2.22 -8.86
CA GLY A 232 33.89 -1.45 -8.10
C GLY A 232 33.43 -0.63 -6.89
N GLN A 233 32.40 -1.02 -6.14
CA GLN A 233 32.13 -0.46 -4.81
C GLN A 233 32.10 -1.56 -3.74
N VAL A 234 33.27 -1.85 -3.18
CA VAL A 234 33.54 -2.93 -2.19
C VAL A 234 33.08 -2.56 -0.76
N MET A 235 31.98 -1.81 -0.57
CA MET A 235 31.69 -1.23 0.77
C MET A 235 30.24 -1.26 1.26
N ALA A 236 29.27 -1.78 0.50
CA ALA A 236 27.92 -2.01 1.00
C ALA A 236 27.38 -3.32 0.41
N GLY A 237 26.51 -4.02 1.13
CA GLY A 237 25.83 -5.22 0.63
C GLY A 237 25.00 -4.94 -0.63
N PRO A 238 24.25 -5.93 -1.14
CA PRO A 238 23.37 -5.71 -2.29
C PRO A 238 22.44 -4.52 -2.01
N ASN A 239 22.46 -3.51 -2.90
CA ASN A 239 21.48 -2.43 -2.85
C ASN A 239 20.13 -3.04 -3.25
N HIS A 240 19.17 -3.02 -2.34
CA HIS A 240 17.81 -3.44 -2.64
C HIS A 240 16.99 -2.24 -3.09
N THR A 241 16.16 -2.44 -4.11
CA THR A 241 15.22 -1.44 -4.61
C THR A 241 13.79 -1.96 -4.54
N VAL A 242 12.82 -1.05 -4.60
CA VAL A 242 11.40 -1.39 -4.76
C VAL A 242 10.95 -0.94 -6.13
N VAL A 243 10.40 -1.87 -6.90
CA VAL A 243 9.89 -1.62 -8.25
C VAL A 243 8.56 -2.30 -8.46
N CYS A 244 7.81 -1.85 -9.46
CA CYS A 244 6.63 -2.56 -9.92
C CYS A 244 6.66 -2.77 -11.42
N TYR A 245 6.07 -3.87 -11.87
CA TYR A 245 5.92 -4.20 -13.28
C TYR A 245 4.44 -4.13 -13.66
N SER A 246 4.13 -3.37 -14.70
CA SER A 246 2.81 -3.36 -15.34
C SER A 246 2.80 -4.42 -16.46
N PRO A 247 2.02 -5.51 -16.31
CA PRO A 247 1.85 -6.50 -17.36
C PRO A 247 1.16 -5.92 -18.61
N GLN A 248 0.27 -4.93 -18.41
CA GLN A 248 -0.48 -4.27 -19.48
C GLN A 248 0.40 -3.35 -20.33
N ALA A 249 1.23 -2.53 -19.66
CA ALA A 249 2.12 -1.59 -20.35
C ALA A 249 3.46 -2.22 -20.76
N GLU A 250 3.77 -3.42 -20.24
CA GLU A 250 5.08 -4.10 -20.34
C GLU A 250 6.23 -3.20 -19.88
N LYS A 251 6.01 -2.47 -18.78
CA LYS A 251 6.94 -1.47 -18.25
C LYS A 251 7.23 -1.71 -16.78
N VAL A 252 8.43 -1.32 -16.37
CA VAL A 252 8.85 -1.32 -14.97
C VAL A 252 8.91 0.12 -14.48
N TYR A 253 8.35 0.35 -13.29
CA TYR A 253 8.37 1.64 -12.62
C TYR A 253 9.07 1.55 -11.27
N LYS A 254 9.71 2.65 -10.87
CA LYS A 254 10.43 2.77 -9.60
C LYS A 254 9.49 3.30 -8.53
N LEU A 255 9.41 2.58 -7.41
CA LEU A 255 8.80 3.07 -6.19
C LEU A 255 9.89 3.70 -5.31
N SER A 256 9.50 4.60 -4.42
CA SER A 256 10.43 5.07 -3.40
C SER A 256 10.88 3.92 -2.51
N ASN A 257 12.15 3.97 -2.12
CA ASN A 257 12.70 2.97 -1.22
C ASN A 257 12.13 3.17 0.21
N PRO A 258 11.88 2.07 0.94
CA PRO A 258 11.53 2.12 2.35
C PRO A 258 12.54 2.91 3.19
N PRO A 259 12.10 3.68 4.20
CA PRO A 259 13.00 4.48 5.03
C PRO A 259 14.08 3.65 5.73
N GLY A 260 15.30 4.19 5.81
CA GLY A 260 16.39 3.60 6.58
C GLY A 260 16.97 2.31 6.00
N ASP A 261 16.88 2.11 4.69
CA ASP A 261 17.36 0.89 4.00
C ASP A 261 16.72 -0.38 4.56
N LEU A 262 15.42 -0.28 4.89
CA LEU A 262 14.65 -1.36 5.51
C LEU A 262 14.54 -2.56 4.58
N GLN A 263 14.89 -3.74 5.10
CA GLN A 263 14.89 -5.01 4.37
C GLN A 263 14.18 -6.10 5.16
N LYS A 264 13.86 -7.20 4.48
CA LYS A 264 13.15 -8.36 5.00
C LYS A 264 11.80 -8.02 5.61
N VAL A 265 11.01 -7.16 4.95
CA VAL A 265 9.71 -6.72 5.43
C VAL A 265 8.61 -7.74 5.15
N GLY A 266 7.53 -7.69 5.91
CA GLY A 266 6.24 -8.20 5.48
C GLY A 266 5.59 -7.20 4.51
N THR A 267 4.80 -7.69 3.56
CA THR A 267 4.13 -6.84 2.56
C THR A 267 2.68 -7.30 2.41
N LEU A 268 1.76 -6.34 2.35
CA LEU A 268 0.33 -6.59 2.20
C LEU A 268 -0.28 -5.54 1.28
N VAL A 269 -1.19 -5.98 0.42
CA VAL A 269 -2.12 -5.10 -0.29
C VAL A 269 -3.51 -5.46 0.21
N THR A 270 -4.24 -4.49 0.74
CA THR A 270 -5.60 -4.69 1.25
C THR A 270 -6.61 -4.72 0.10
N PRO A 271 -7.84 -5.22 0.33
CA PRO A 271 -8.92 -5.14 -0.67
C PRO A 271 -9.23 -3.71 -1.14
N ASP A 272 -9.03 -2.72 -0.27
CA ASP A 272 -9.16 -1.29 -0.59
C ASP A 272 -7.96 -0.72 -1.34
N ASN A 273 -7.04 -1.58 -1.77
CA ASN A 273 -5.84 -1.24 -2.54
C ASN A 273 -4.83 -0.37 -1.79
N ASP A 274 -4.81 -0.44 -0.46
CA ASP A 274 -3.75 0.16 0.35
C ASP A 274 -2.58 -0.81 0.50
N VAL A 275 -1.37 -0.32 0.25
CA VAL A 275 -0.14 -1.10 0.34
C VAL A 275 0.55 -0.81 1.68
N PHE A 276 0.87 -1.86 2.42
CA PHE A 276 1.53 -1.79 3.71
C PHE A 276 2.79 -2.64 3.77
N ILE A 277 3.77 -2.17 4.54
CA ILE A 277 4.95 -2.94 4.92
C ILE A 277 5.14 -2.92 6.43
N ALA A 278 5.63 -4.02 6.99
CA ALA A 278 5.83 -4.15 8.43
C ALA A 278 7.10 -4.91 8.79
N GLY A 279 7.69 -4.51 9.92
CA GLY A 279 8.88 -5.13 10.50
C GLY A 279 10.09 -4.99 9.58
N GLY A 280 10.95 -6.01 9.60
CA GLY A 280 12.18 -6.06 8.86
C GLY A 280 13.40 -5.78 9.73
N GLN A 281 14.48 -5.43 9.05
CA GLN A 281 15.77 -5.15 9.66
C GLN A 281 16.43 -3.95 8.97
N ILE A 282 17.18 -3.17 9.74
CA ILE A 282 17.90 -1.99 9.28
C ILE A 282 19.40 -2.19 9.54
N PRO A 283 20.29 -1.83 8.59
CA PRO A 283 21.73 -1.89 8.81
C PRO A 283 22.18 -0.90 9.90
N LEU A 284 23.01 -1.38 10.84
CA LEU A 284 23.63 -0.52 11.86
C LEU A 284 24.83 0.21 11.27
N LYS A 285 24.66 1.49 10.94
CA LYS A 285 25.75 2.38 10.52
C LYS A 285 26.72 2.55 11.73
N ASN A 286 27.93 1.98 11.63
CA ASN A 286 29.09 2.03 12.56
C ASN A 286 29.44 0.78 13.40
N SER A 287 28.86 -0.41 13.19
CA SER A 287 29.37 -1.63 13.86
C SER A 287 30.39 -2.36 12.98
N ILE A 288 31.64 -1.91 13.01
CA ILE A 288 32.79 -2.68 12.51
C ILE A 288 33.13 -3.69 13.62
N ALA A 289 32.58 -4.90 13.55
CA ALA A 289 32.96 -5.97 14.45
C ALA A 289 34.35 -6.49 14.05
N ASN A 290 35.39 -6.08 14.80
CA ASN A 290 36.74 -6.63 14.70
C ASN A 290 36.77 -8.06 15.27
N HIS A 291 36.30 -9.05 14.50
CA HIS A 291 36.72 -10.42 14.75
C HIS A 291 38.01 -10.70 13.96
N GLY A 292 39.13 -10.46 14.65
CA GLY A 292 40.44 -10.86 14.19
C GLY A 292 40.53 -12.39 14.06
N LYS A 293 40.69 -12.87 12.83
CA LYS A 293 41.71 -13.83 12.33
C LYS A 293 41.25 -14.36 10.98
N SER A 294 42.07 -14.07 9.95
CA SER A 294 42.13 -14.64 8.59
C SER A 294 40.82 -14.92 7.85
N GLY A 295 40.51 -14.05 6.87
CA GLY A 295 39.76 -14.42 5.66
C GLY A 295 38.23 -14.43 5.72
N GLY A 296 37.60 -14.01 6.82
CA GLY A 296 36.14 -13.91 6.92
C GLY A 296 35.59 -12.67 6.19
N LYS A 297 34.61 -12.88 5.29
CA LYS A 297 33.81 -11.78 4.71
C LYS A 297 33.21 -10.93 5.84
N GLN A 298 33.48 -9.62 5.82
CA GLN A 298 32.91 -8.66 6.76
C GLN A 298 31.38 -8.70 6.64
N GLN A 299 30.65 -9.05 7.71
CA GLN A 299 29.20 -9.17 7.70
C GLN A 299 28.57 -7.94 8.36
N ALA A 300 27.72 -7.21 7.62
CA ALA A 300 26.97 -6.08 8.15
C ALA A 300 26.09 -6.52 9.32
N VAL A 301 26.10 -5.75 10.42
CA VAL A 301 25.25 -5.99 11.59
C VAL A 301 23.90 -5.32 11.35
N PHE A 302 22.81 -6.06 11.56
CA PHE A 302 21.45 -5.57 11.37
C PHE A 302 20.70 -5.52 12.70
N ARG A 303 19.79 -4.55 12.83
CA ARG A 303 18.84 -4.44 13.94
C ARG A 303 17.43 -4.72 13.42
N SER A 304 16.75 -5.67 14.04
CA SER A 304 15.33 -5.92 13.80
C SER A 304 14.48 -4.75 14.27
N VAL A 305 13.41 -4.43 13.53
CA VAL A 305 12.53 -3.31 13.85
C VAL A 305 11.06 -3.73 13.85
N ASP A 306 10.24 -2.89 14.46
CA ASP A 306 8.78 -2.97 14.61
C ASP A 306 8.07 -1.97 13.69
N SER A 307 8.80 -1.34 12.77
CA SER A 307 8.28 -0.26 11.94
C SER A 307 7.13 -0.72 11.06
N PHE A 308 6.15 0.16 10.87
CA PHE A 308 4.97 -0.09 10.05
C PHE A 308 4.70 1.12 9.17
N PHE A 309 4.52 0.90 7.86
CA PHE A 309 4.34 1.97 6.90
C PHE A 309 3.19 1.65 5.94
N TRP A 310 2.47 2.70 5.58
CA TRP A 310 1.53 2.73 4.47
C TRP A 310 2.19 3.43 3.27
N PHE A 311 1.91 2.99 2.06
CA PHE A 311 2.42 3.62 0.84
C PHE A 311 1.39 4.58 0.25
N ASP A 312 1.72 5.88 0.21
CA ASP A 312 0.99 6.86 -0.56
C ASP A 312 1.39 6.75 -2.04
N ALA A 313 0.55 6.08 -2.82
CA ALA A 313 0.77 5.85 -4.24
C ALA A 313 0.68 7.14 -5.09
N GLN A 314 0.04 8.21 -4.60
CA GLN A 314 0.00 9.49 -5.31
C GLN A 314 1.31 10.25 -5.17
N GLN A 315 1.91 10.19 -3.97
CA GLN A 315 3.18 10.85 -3.66
C GLN A 315 4.40 9.97 -3.91
N ASN A 316 4.20 8.69 -4.25
CA ASN A 316 5.25 7.69 -4.32
C ASN A 316 6.10 7.71 -3.03
N ALA A 317 5.46 7.67 -1.86
CA ALA A 317 6.11 7.87 -0.57
C ALA A 317 5.60 6.92 0.52
N TRP A 318 6.52 6.45 1.38
CA TRP A 318 6.18 5.66 2.56
C TRP A 318 5.85 6.57 3.75
N VAL A 319 4.64 6.44 4.26
CA VAL A 319 4.13 7.20 5.40
C VAL A 319 4.17 6.32 6.64
N PRO A 320 4.84 6.74 7.74
CA PRO A 320 4.90 5.96 8.97
C PRO A 320 3.52 5.87 9.63
N LYS A 321 3.18 4.67 10.12
CA LYS A 321 2.04 4.39 10.97
C LYS A 321 2.49 3.96 12.37
N THR A 322 1.56 3.76 13.30
CA THR A 322 1.91 3.25 14.64
C THR A 322 2.71 1.95 14.49
N PRO A 323 3.91 1.86 15.09
CA PRO A 323 4.75 0.67 15.01
C PRO A 323 4.07 -0.51 15.71
N MET A 324 4.42 -1.73 15.28
CA MET A 324 3.99 -2.95 15.95
C MET A 324 4.48 -2.97 17.41
N LEU A 325 3.85 -3.76 18.27
CA LEU A 325 4.28 -3.97 19.65
C LEU A 325 5.53 -4.84 19.72
N CYS A 326 5.76 -5.69 18.71
CA CYS A 326 6.93 -6.55 18.60
C CYS A 326 7.72 -6.29 17.31
N ALA A 327 9.05 -6.21 17.42
CA ALA A 327 9.94 -6.25 16.27
C ALA A 327 9.94 -7.63 15.62
N ARG A 328 9.84 -7.69 14.29
CA ARG A 328 9.70 -8.94 13.51
C ARG A 328 10.54 -8.84 12.24
N ILE A 329 11.18 -9.92 11.81
CA ILE A 329 11.79 -9.99 10.46
C ILE A 329 10.89 -10.90 9.61
N LYS A 330 10.63 -10.52 8.36
CA LYS A 330 9.81 -11.30 7.43
C LYS A 330 8.41 -11.69 7.99
N PRO A 331 7.70 -10.84 8.76
CA PRO A 331 6.39 -11.21 9.29
C PRO A 331 5.41 -11.53 8.15
N SER A 332 4.45 -12.42 8.43
CA SER A 332 3.34 -12.65 7.52
C SER A 332 2.25 -11.62 7.80
N LEU A 333 1.88 -10.85 6.77
CA LEU A 333 0.83 -9.84 6.87
C LEU A 333 -0.43 -10.32 6.14
N VAL A 334 -1.59 -10.20 6.79
CA VAL A 334 -2.88 -10.63 6.24
C VAL A 334 -3.95 -9.60 6.57
N TYR A 335 -4.80 -9.27 5.61
CA TYR A 335 -6.02 -8.50 5.86
C TYR A 335 -7.19 -9.46 6.12
N CYS A 336 -7.93 -9.26 7.21
CA CYS A 336 -9.10 -10.08 7.55
C CYS A 336 -10.10 -9.27 8.39
N GLU A 337 -11.38 -9.32 8.01
CA GLU A 337 -12.47 -8.63 8.73
C GLU A 337 -12.22 -7.14 9.06
N GLY A 338 -11.62 -6.37 8.14
CA GLY A 338 -11.36 -4.94 8.38
C GLY A 338 -10.02 -4.64 9.05
N TYR A 339 -9.28 -5.65 9.50
CA TYR A 339 -8.04 -5.48 10.25
C TYR A 339 -6.83 -6.08 9.52
N ILE A 340 -5.64 -5.55 9.83
CA ILE A 340 -4.37 -6.12 9.37
C ILE A 340 -3.76 -6.95 10.50
N TYR A 341 -3.33 -8.16 10.21
CA TYR A 341 -2.70 -9.05 11.18
C TYR A 341 -1.22 -9.23 10.83
N ALA A 342 -0.35 -9.07 11.83
CA ALA A 342 1.06 -9.42 11.76
C ALA A 342 1.31 -10.72 12.52
N ILE A 343 1.71 -11.77 11.79
CA ILE A 343 1.80 -13.13 12.29
C ILE A 343 3.25 -13.62 12.19
N GLY A 344 3.79 -14.07 13.32
CA GLY A 344 5.12 -14.71 13.38
C GLY A 344 6.26 -13.83 12.88
N GLY A 345 7.19 -14.44 12.15
CA GLY A 345 8.41 -13.81 11.65
C GLY A 345 9.67 -14.54 12.10
N ASP A 346 10.75 -14.33 11.35
CA ASP A 346 12.05 -14.93 11.59
C ASP A 346 12.82 -14.12 12.66
N ASN A 347 13.45 -14.79 13.62
CA ASN A 347 14.55 -14.27 14.44
C ASN A 347 14.37 -12.94 15.23
N VAL A 348 13.38 -12.83 16.12
CA VAL A 348 13.46 -11.84 17.21
C VAL A 348 13.01 -12.45 18.55
N GLY A 349 13.91 -12.53 19.54
CA GLY A 349 13.60 -12.75 20.97
C GLY A 349 13.18 -14.15 21.43
N GLY A 350 13.51 -15.20 20.68
CA GLY A 350 13.30 -16.60 21.09
C GLY A 350 11.96 -17.19 20.63
N GLU A 351 11.64 -18.39 21.11
CA GLU A 351 10.52 -19.19 20.62
C GLU A 351 9.15 -18.53 20.86
N LEU A 352 8.96 -17.89 22.02
CA LEU A 352 7.69 -17.26 22.39
C LEU A 352 7.32 -16.10 21.47
N ASN A 353 8.29 -15.28 21.07
CA ASN A 353 8.04 -14.15 20.19
C ASN A 353 7.61 -14.58 18.78
N LYS A 354 8.08 -15.74 18.31
CA LYS A 354 7.66 -16.30 17.01
C LYS A 354 6.20 -16.72 16.97
N ARG A 355 5.57 -16.90 18.14
CA ARG A 355 4.16 -17.27 18.25
C ARG A 355 3.23 -16.07 18.29
N THR A 356 3.76 -14.89 18.55
CA THR A 356 2.94 -13.70 18.76
C THR A 356 2.20 -13.31 17.49
N VAL A 357 0.97 -12.85 17.68
CA VAL A 357 0.07 -12.35 16.65
C VAL A 357 -0.44 -11.01 17.11
N GLU A 358 -0.42 -10.04 16.22
CA GLU A 358 -0.88 -8.68 16.50
C GLU A 358 -1.86 -8.24 15.43
N ARG A 359 -2.86 -7.47 15.83
CA ARG A 359 -3.90 -6.93 14.96
C ARG A 359 -3.84 -5.41 14.97
N TYR A 360 -3.80 -4.82 13.80
CA TYR A 360 -3.85 -3.39 13.57
C TYR A 360 -5.24 -2.95 13.13
N ASP A 361 -5.75 -1.94 13.82
CA ASP A 361 -6.97 -1.20 13.49
C ASP A 361 -6.60 0.04 12.66
N CYS A 362 -6.96 0.02 11.38
CA CYS A 362 -6.64 1.10 10.44
C CYS A 362 -7.30 2.44 10.80
N GLU A 363 -8.45 2.41 11.47
CA GLU A 363 -9.18 3.62 11.86
C GLU A 363 -8.59 4.25 13.11
N LYS A 364 -8.20 3.42 14.09
CA LYS A 364 -7.60 3.91 15.35
C LYS A 364 -6.11 4.18 15.25
N ASP A 365 -5.45 3.58 14.26
CA ASP A 365 -3.99 3.54 14.13
C ASP A 365 -3.34 2.91 15.38
N GLU A 366 -3.85 1.74 15.78
CA GLU A 366 -3.45 1.05 17.01
C GLU A 366 -3.27 -0.44 16.78
N TRP A 367 -2.26 -1.01 17.46
CA TRP A 367 -2.02 -2.45 17.51
C TRP A 367 -2.52 -3.05 18.81
N ALA A 368 -3.06 -4.27 18.72
CA ALA A 368 -3.45 -5.08 19.85
C ALA A 368 -2.84 -6.50 19.73
N MET A 369 -2.42 -7.07 20.86
CA MET A 369 -2.02 -8.47 20.91
C MET A 369 -3.25 -9.38 20.76
N MET A 370 -3.10 -10.43 19.97
CA MET A 370 -4.11 -11.49 19.78
C MET A 370 -3.59 -12.82 20.32
N SER A 371 -4.44 -13.84 20.31
CA SER A 371 -4.07 -15.19 20.72
C SER A 371 -2.88 -15.70 19.89
N PRO A 372 -1.81 -16.16 20.56
CA PRO A 372 -0.59 -16.57 19.88
C PRO A 372 -0.82 -17.88 19.11
N LEU A 373 -0.03 -18.09 18.06
CA LEU A 373 0.06 -19.35 17.35
C LEU A 373 0.25 -20.51 18.35
N PRO A 374 -0.35 -21.69 18.13
CA PRO A 374 -0.18 -22.85 19.00
C PRO A 374 1.28 -23.30 19.16
N CYS A 375 2.10 -23.11 18.13
CA CYS A 375 3.52 -23.45 18.11
C CYS A 375 4.36 -22.44 17.34
N ALA A 376 5.64 -22.37 17.67
CA ALA A 376 6.58 -21.41 17.07
C ALA A 376 7.17 -21.94 15.77
N TRP A 377 7.09 -21.11 14.72
CA TRP A 377 7.50 -21.52 13.39
C TRP A 377 8.34 -20.46 12.69
N ASN A 378 9.23 -20.92 11.81
CA ASN A 378 9.90 -20.07 10.84
C ASN A 378 9.22 -20.22 9.47
N TRP A 379 9.40 -19.23 8.60
CA TRP A 379 9.02 -19.31 7.18
C TRP A 379 7.55 -19.70 6.95
N THR A 380 6.67 -19.21 7.80
CA THR A 380 5.23 -19.37 7.68
C THR A 380 4.70 -18.60 6.48
N THR A 381 3.70 -19.15 5.82
CA THR A 381 2.88 -18.43 4.84
C THR A 381 1.44 -18.37 5.35
N SER A 382 0.74 -17.27 5.10
CA SER A 382 -0.63 -17.12 5.56
C SER A 382 -1.51 -16.42 4.54
N VAL A 383 -2.78 -16.79 4.54
CA VAL A 383 -3.81 -16.26 3.63
C VAL A 383 -5.11 -16.06 4.38
N ALA A 384 -5.97 -15.17 3.90
CA ALA A 384 -7.33 -15.01 4.41
C ALA A 384 -8.35 -15.67 3.47
N ALA A 385 -9.27 -16.45 4.03
CA ALA A 385 -10.41 -17.03 3.34
C ALA A 385 -11.60 -17.16 4.30
N HIS A 386 -12.81 -16.88 3.82
CA HIS A 386 -14.06 -16.96 4.61
C HIS A 386 -13.96 -16.29 5.98
N ASP A 387 -13.47 -15.04 6.01
CA ASP A 387 -13.30 -14.25 7.23
C ASP A 387 -12.41 -14.89 8.32
N CYS A 388 -11.58 -15.85 7.91
CA CYS A 388 -10.62 -16.53 8.78
C CYS A 388 -9.21 -16.42 8.20
N ILE A 389 -8.20 -16.62 9.06
CA ILE A 389 -6.79 -16.58 8.66
C ILE A 389 -6.19 -17.97 8.75
N TYR A 390 -5.64 -18.44 7.64
CA TYR A 390 -4.98 -19.73 7.57
C TYR A 390 -3.47 -19.53 7.56
N VAL A 391 -2.78 -20.15 8.51
CA VAL A 391 -1.33 -20.13 8.61
C VAL A 391 -0.80 -21.53 8.32
N MET A 392 0.15 -21.60 7.41
CA MET A 392 0.70 -22.85 6.90
C MET A 392 2.22 -22.84 7.04
N THR A 393 2.75 -23.94 7.54
CA THR A 393 4.18 -24.25 7.52
C THR A 393 4.36 -25.75 7.60
N HIS A 394 5.50 -26.26 7.14
CA HIS A 394 5.78 -27.69 7.11
C HIS A 394 4.62 -28.45 6.45
N ASP A 395 4.04 -29.42 7.14
CA ASP A 395 2.85 -30.18 6.80
C ASP A 395 1.59 -29.70 7.57
N LEU A 396 1.76 -28.75 8.49
CA LEU A 396 0.71 -28.25 9.37
C LEU A 396 -0.02 -27.02 8.78
N MET A 397 -1.25 -26.86 9.23
CA MET A 397 -2.13 -25.72 8.94
C MET A 397 -3.00 -25.43 10.15
N TYR A 398 -3.03 -24.18 10.59
CA TYR A 398 -4.02 -23.72 11.56
C TYR A 398 -4.91 -22.64 10.95
N CYS A 399 -6.17 -22.64 11.36
CA CYS A 399 -7.14 -21.58 11.09
C CYS A 399 -7.32 -20.74 12.36
N TYR A 400 -7.23 -19.43 12.21
CA TYR A 400 -7.55 -18.46 13.25
C TYR A 400 -8.89 -17.83 12.95
N PHE A 401 -9.76 -17.87 13.95
CA PHE A 401 -11.10 -17.28 13.91
C PHE A 401 -11.06 -15.91 14.62
N PRO A 402 -11.02 -14.79 13.89
CA PRO A 402 -10.75 -13.49 14.51
C PRO A 402 -11.80 -13.05 15.53
N ARG A 403 -13.07 -13.40 15.31
CA ARG A 403 -14.18 -13.12 16.24
C ARG A 403 -14.08 -13.87 17.57
N ALA A 404 -13.55 -15.08 17.53
CA ALA A 404 -13.39 -15.93 18.72
C ALA A 404 -12.02 -15.76 19.38
N ASP A 405 -11.05 -15.18 18.66
CA ASP A 405 -9.63 -15.13 19.06
C ASP A 405 -9.07 -16.52 19.39
N THR A 406 -9.36 -17.51 18.53
CA THR A 406 -8.94 -18.91 18.75
C THR A 406 -8.33 -19.53 17.50
N TRP A 407 -7.37 -20.42 17.72
CA TRP A 407 -6.74 -21.25 16.69
C TRP A 407 -7.31 -22.66 16.70
N VAL A 408 -7.56 -23.21 15.51
CA VAL A 408 -7.99 -24.60 15.31
C VAL A 408 -7.05 -25.26 14.29
N GLU A 409 -6.64 -26.49 14.59
CA GLU A 409 -5.83 -27.28 13.69
C GLU A 409 -6.69 -27.80 12.53
N MET A 410 -6.21 -27.60 11.31
CA MET A 410 -6.88 -28.01 10.08
C MET A 410 -6.23 -29.28 9.52
N ALA A 411 -6.81 -29.85 8.46
CA ALA A 411 -6.24 -31.02 7.82
C ALA A 411 -4.79 -30.78 7.39
N MET A 412 -3.93 -31.76 7.68
CA MET A 412 -2.50 -31.71 7.37
C MET A 412 -2.24 -32.05 5.91
N ARG A 413 -1.17 -31.48 5.35
CA ARG A 413 -0.61 -31.89 4.05
C ARG A 413 0.16 -33.20 4.19
N LYS A 414 0.29 -33.94 3.09
CA LYS A 414 1.16 -35.13 3.05
C LYS A 414 2.64 -34.77 2.97
N THR A 415 2.96 -33.58 2.48
CA THR A 415 4.34 -33.12 2.30
C THR A 415 4.67 -31.99 3.25
N SER A 416 5.84 -32.09 3.89
CA SER A 416 6.37 -31.04 4.75
C SER A 416 7.20 -30.06 3.91
N ARG A 417 6.76 -28.80 3.82
CA ARG A 417 7.39 -27.76 3.01
C ARG A 417 7.50 -26.41 3.72
N CYS A 418 8.52 -25.61 3.39
CA CYS A 418 8.66 -24.22 3.82
C CYS A 418 8.98 -23.31 2.62
N PHE A 419 8.92 -21.98 2.81
CA PHE A 419 9.13 -20.98 1.75
C PHE A 419 8.19 -21.08 0.54
N ALA A 420 7.12 -21.87 0.66
CA ALA A 420 6.12 -21.95 -0.39
C ALA A 420 5.34 -20.63 -0.48
N SER A 421 4.83 -20.37 -1.68
CA SER A 421 3.89 -19.28 -1.89
C SER A 421 2.47 -19.80 -1.72
N ALA A 422 1.59 -18.97 -1.17
CA ALA A 422 0.19 -19.31 -1.05
C ALA A 422 -0.70 -18.16 -1.54
N ALA A 423 -1.83 -18.51 -2.15
CA ALA A 423 -2.84 -17.55 -2.60
C ALA A 423 -4.23 -18.16 -2.44
N THR A 424 -5.22 -17.32 -2.17
CA THR A 424 -6.63 -17.70 -2.14
C THR A 424 -7.29 -17.34 -3.47
N PHE A 425 -8.11 -18.24 -3.99
CA PHE A 425 -8.87 -18.02 -5.22
C PHE A 425 -10.21 -18.76 -5.13
N GLY A 426 -11.30 -18.00 -5.02
CA GLY A 426 -12.60 -18.56 -4.63
C GLY A 426 -12.54 -19.18 -3.23
N ASP A 427 -13.10 -20.38 -3.08
CA ASP A 427 -13.14 -21.14 -1.81
C ASP A 427 -11.92 -22.05 -1.61
N LEU A 428 -10.85 -21.81 -2.37
CA LEU A 428 -9.66 -22.66 -2.43
C LEU A 428 -8.42 -21.90 -1.99
N ILE A 429 -7.56 -22.58 -1.24
CA ILE A 429 -6.21 -22.12 -0.90
C ILE A 429 -5.20 -22.93 -1.73
N PHE A 430 -4.40 -22.23 -2.52
CA PHE A 430 -3.32 -22.82 -3.31
C PHE A 430 -2.02 -22.69 -2.55
N TYR A 431 -1.30 -23.81 -2.41
CA TYR A 431 0.01 -23.88 -1.80
C TYR A 431 1.03 -24.39 -2.82
N ILE A 432 1.92 -23.50 -3.27
CA ILE A 432 2.71 -23.64 -4.49
C ILE A 432 4.20 -23.62 -4.16
N GLY A 433 4.90 -24.67 -4.59
CA GLY A 433 6.37 -24.74 -4.54
C GLY A 433 6.96 -24.83 -3.12
N GLY A 434 8.03 -24.11 -2.85
CA GLY A 434 8.77 -24.17 -1.58
C GLY A 434 9.78 -25.33 -1.52
N LEU A 435 10.46 -25.47 -0.38
CA LEU A 435 11.50 -26.46 -0.15
C LEU A 435 10.99 -27.60 0.73
N HIS A 436 11.36 -28.84 0.41
CA HIS A 436 11.04 -30.00 1.23
C HIS A 436 11.87 -30.03 2.51
N VAL A 437 11.20 -30.21 3.64
CA VAL A 437 11.81 -30.15 4.97
C VAL A 437 11.74 -31.50 5.65
N VAL A 438 12.83 -31.91 6.30
CA VAL A 438 12.91 -33.17 7.09
C VAL A 438 12.75 -32.90 8.58
N SER A 439 13.09 -31.70 9.06
CA SER A 439 12.94 -31.24 10.45
C SER A 439 12.88 -29.70 10.53
N ASN A 440 12.47 -29.09 11.66
CA ASN A 440 12.41 -27.63 11.87
C ASN A 440 13.69 -26.83 11.50
N SER A 441 14.82 -27.51 11.29
CA SER A 441 16.12 -26.90 10.96
C SER A 441 16.85 -27.52 9.75
N GLY A 442 16.25 -28.49 9.02
CA GLY A 442 16.95 -29.26 8.00
C GLY A 442 16.18 -29.47 6.69
N VAL A 443 16.71 -28.94 5.59
CA VAL A 443 16.21 -29.11 4.20
C VAL A 443 16.80 -30.42 3.59
N ARG A 444 16.01 -31.17 2.80
CA ARG A 444 16.47 -32.41 2.13
C ARG A 444 17.15 -32.12 0.77
N MET A 445 18.12 -32.95 0.37
CA MET A 445 18.72 -32.96 -0.98
C MET A 445 17.88 -33.80 -2.00
N PRO A 446 17.89 -33.49 -3.32
CA PRO A 446 16.71 -33.56 -4.21
C PRO A 446 16.59 -34.80 -5.14
N THR A 447 15.48 -34.89 -5.90
CA THR A 447 15.26 -35.86 -7.00
C THR A 447 14.92 -35.25 -8.37
N SER A 448 14.72 -33.92 -8.54
CA SER A 448 14.33 -33.32 -9.84
C SER A 448 14.75 -31.86 -10.15
N THR A 449 15.00 -31.01 -9.15
CA THR A 449 15.53 -29.63 -9.30
C THR A 449 16.94 -29.54 -8.69
N ILE A 450 17.77 -28.59 -9.14
CA ILE A 450 19.18 -28.47 -8.69
C ILE A 450 19.26 -27.97 -7.23
N ASP A 451 18.31 -27.13 -6.82
CA ASP A 451 18.29 -26.42 -5.53
C ASP A 451 17.36 -27.06 -4.47
N GLY A 452 16.58 -28.08 -4.85
CA GLY A 452 15.59 -28.71 -3.97
C GLY A 452 14.23 -28.02 -3.93
N SER A 453 13.99 -27.02 -4.78
CA SER A 453 12.68 -26.38 -4.94
C SER A 453 11.66 -27.36 -5.50
N SER A 454 10.51 -27.44 -4.82
CA SER A 454 9.39 -28.26 -5.23
C SER A 454 8.63 -27.59 -6.36
N VAL A 455 8.15 -28.39 -7.30
CA VAL A 455 7.24 -27.95 -8.37
C VAL A 455 5.78 -28.28 -8.05
N THR A 456 5.51 -28.87 -6.88
CA THR A 456 4.19 -29.39 -6.57
C THR A 456 3.22 -28.30 -6.15
N VAL A 457 1.96 -28.49 -6.54
CA VAL A 457 0.83 -27.65 -6.15
C VAL A 457 -0.13 -28.50 -5.35
N GLU A 458 -0.46 -28.03 -4.15
CA GLU A 458 -1.49 -28.62 -3.29
C GLU A 458 -2.61 -27.59 -3.12
N ILE A 459 -3.86 -28.02 -3.30
CA ILE A 459 -5.06 -27.19 -3.15
C ILE A 459 -5.81 -27.67 -1.92
N TYR A 460 -6.14 -26.74 -1.04
CA TYR A 460 -7.00 -26.96 0.11
C TYR A 460 -8.39 -26.41 -0.16
N ASP A 461 -9.41 -27.26 -0.02
CA ASP A 461 -10.83 -26.91 -0.09
C ASP A 461 -11.29 -26.47 1.30
N VAL A 462 -11.57 -25.18 1.46
CA VAL A 462 -11.92 -24.58 2.75
C VAL A 462 -13.22 -25.16 3.30
N GLY A 463 -14.20 -25.44 2.43
CA GLY A 463 -15.49 -25.99 2.84
C GLY A 463 -15.43 -27.45 3.28
N LYS A 464 -14.47 -28.22 2.74
CA LYS A 464 -14.32 -29.66 3.06
C LYS A 464 -13.25 -29.95 4.10
N ASN A 465 -12.35 -29.01 4.36
CA ASN A 465 -11.16 -29.24 5.17
C ASN A 465 -10.31 -30.40 4.61
N GLU A 466 -10.03 -30.38 3.31
CA GLU A 466 -9.29 -31.45 2.63
C GLU A 466 -8.26 -30.90 1.64
N TRP A 467 -7.13 -31.60 1.52
CA TRP A 467 -6.08 -31.31 0.55
C TRP A 467 -6.17 -32.24 -0.66
N ARG A 468 -5.95 -31.69 -1.85
CA ARG A 468 -5.77 -32.43 -3.10
C ARG A 468 -4.54 -31.95 -3.86
N LEU A 469 -3.95 -32.84 -4.64
CA LEU A 469 -2.89 -32.47 -5.58
C LEU A 469 -3.49 -31.86 -6.84
N ALA A 470 -2.73 -30.96 -7.46
CA ALA A 470 -3.04 -30.31 -8.72
C ALA A 470 -1.83 -30.36 -9.66
N ALA A 471 -1.99 -29.86 -10.88
CA ALA A 471 -0.92 -29.77 -11.84
C ALA A 471 0.28 -28.98 -11.31
N ASN A 472 1.46 -29.57 -11.45
CA ASN A 472 2.73 -28.97 -11.08
C ASN A 472 2.98 -27.67 -11.85
N ILE A 473 3.74 -26.76 -11.24
CA ILE A 473 4.20 -25.56 -11.94
C ILE A 473 5.02 -25.94 -13.19
N PRO A 474 4.92 -25.17 -14.28
CA PRO A 474 5.56 -25.48 -15.56
C PRO A 474 7.06 -25.10 -15.57
N ALA A 475 7.84 -25.65 -14.64
CA ALA A 475 9.28 -25.47 -14.56
C ALA A 475 10.01 -26.52 -15.43
N LYS A 476 11.10 -26.11 -16.06
CA LYS A 476 11.99 -26.99 -16.83
C LYS A 476 12.72 -27.97 -15.90
N ARG A 477 13.11 -29.12 -16.45
CA ARG A 477 13.95 -30.08 -15.72
C ARG A 477 15.32 -29.43 -15.44
N TYR A 478 15.85 -29.62 -14.22
CA TYR A 478 17.12 -29.04 -13.78
C TYR A 478 17.16 -27.50 -13.76
N SER A 479 16.01 -26.83 -13.76
CA SER A 479 15.96 -25.42 -13.43
C SER A 479 15.82 -25.19 -11.92
N ASP A 480 16.01 -23.93 -11.54
CA ASP A 480 15.87 -23.38 -10.20
C ASP A 480 14.73 -22.34 -10.26
N PRO A 481 13.47 -22.79 -10.01
CA PRO A 481 12.30 -21.95 -10.08
C PRO A 481 11.99 -21.26 -8.74
N CYS A 482 11.89 -19.93 -8.77
CA CYS A 482 11.35 -19.13 -7.67
C CYS A 482 9.96 -18.61 -8.07
N VAL A 483 8.93 -19.00 -7.32
CA VAL A 483 7.53 -18.69 -7.65
C VAL A 483 6.86 -17.79 -6.61
N ARG A 484 5.97 -16.93 -7.07
CA ARG A 484 5.03 -16.17 -6.25
C ARG A 484 3.62 -16.33 -6.81
N ALA A 485 2.74 -16.93 -6.02
CA ALA A 485 1.32 -17.05 -6.31
C ALA A 485 0.64 -15.72 -6.04
N VAL A 486 -0.13 -15.24 -7.02
CA VAL A 486 -0.82 -13.95 -6.96
C VAL A 486 -2.16 -14.06 -7.68
N VAL A 487 -3.14 -13.26 -7.27
CA VAL A 487 -4.35 -13.05 -8.07
C VAL A 487 -4.12 -11.79 -8.90
N LEU A 488 -4.14 -11.95 -10.22
CA LEU A 488 -3.87 -10.89 -11.18
C LEU A 488 -4.95 -10.91 -12.25
N LEU A 489 -5.64 -9.78 -12.41
CA LEU A 489 -6.75 -9.52 -13.32
C LEU A 489 -7.88 -10.54 -13.12
N GLY A 490 -8.20 -10.82 -11.86
CA GLY A 490 -9.25 -11.78 -11.48
C GLY A 490 -8.92 -13.24 -11.76
N ALA A 491 -7.67 -13.59 -12.06
CA ALA A 491 -7.24 -14.97 -12.29
C ALA A 491 -6.09 -15.37 -11.36
N LEU A 492 -6.07 -16.62 -10.92
CA LEU A 492 -4.92 -17.19 -10.21
C LEU A 492 -3.73 -17.28 -11.16
N CYS A 493 -2.66 -16.58 -10.82
CA CYS A 493 -1.42 -16.55 -11.57
C CYS A 493 -0.22 -16.93 -10.69
N ILE A 494 0.87 -17.35 -11.33
CA ILE A 494 2.19 -17.38 -10.71
C ILE A 494 3.11 -16.46 -11.50
N PHE A 495 3.86 -15.64 -10.77
CA PHE A 495 5.05 -14.97 -11.30
C PHE A 495 6.24 -15.86 -10.99
N MET A 496 6.87 -16.39 -12.04
CA MET A 496 7.96 -17.36 -11.92
C MET A 496 9.25 -16.75 -12.45
N ARG A 497 10.28 -16.75 -11.62
CA ARG A 497 11.67 -16.59 -12.02
C ARG A 497 12.28 -17.96 -12.19
N GLU A 498 12.83 -18.24 -13.36
CA GLU A 498 13.50 -19.51 -13.65
C GLU A 498 14.95 -19.25 -14.06
N THR A 499 15.88 -19.92 -13.39
CA THR A 499 17.29 -20.00 -13.82
C THR A 499 17.61 -21.43 -14.24
N HIS A 500 18.21 -21.62 -15.41
CA HIS A 500 18.58 -22.95 -15.92
C HIS A 500 20.08 -23.01 -16.22
N MET A 501 20.84 -23.77 -15.43
CA MET A 501 22.28 -23.95 -15.60
C MET A 501 23.04 -22.60 -15.65
N ASN A 502 23.73 -22.30 -16.76
CA ASN A 502 24.49 -21.07 -16.98
C ASN A 502 23.67 -19.96 -17.70
N GLU A 503 22.35 -20.15 -17.87
CA GLU A 503 21.48 -19.13 -18.44
C GLU A 503 21.13 -18.04 -17.41
N ARG A 504 20.85 -16.85 -17.93
CA ARG A 504 20.26 -15.76 -17.13
C ARG A 504 18.86 -16.12 -16.64
N ALA A 505 18.48 -15.48 -15.54
CA ALA A 505 17.13 -15.58 -15.00
C ALA A 505 16.09 -15.10 -16.02
N LYS A 506 15.09 -15.92 -16.28
CA LYS A 506 13.94 -15.59 -17.11
C LYS A 506 12.70 -15.47 -16.25
N TYR A 507 11.81 -14.57 -16.63
CA TYR A 507 10.58 -14.29 -15.90
C TYR A 507 9.38 -14.60 -16.77
N ALA A 508 8.33 -15.16 -16.18
CA ALA A 508 7.08 -15.45 -16.88
C ALA A 508 5.90 -15.43 -15.91
N ILE A 509 4.74 -15.02 -16.45
CA ILE A 509 3.45 -15.08 -15.78
C ILE A 509 2.70 -16.28 -16.36
N TYR A 510 2.34 -17.23 -15.51
CA TYR A 510 1.45 -18.33 -15.87
C TYR A 510 0.12 -18.16 -15.18
N GLN A 511 -0.96 -18.49 -15.89
CA GLN A 511 -2.31 -18.52 -15.37
C GLN A 511 -2.76 -19.96 -15.16
N TYR A 512 -3.45 -20.22 -14.06
CA TYR A 512 -4.02 -21.51 -13.76
C TYR A 512 -5.46 -21.61 -14.25
N ASP A 513 -5.79 -22.70 -14.95
CA ASP A 513 -7.15 -23.08 -15.30
C ASP A 513 -7.65 -24.12 -14.30
N LEU A 514 -8.68 -23.76 -13.54
CA LEU A 514 -9.25 -24.61 -12.49
C LEU A 514 -10.06 -25.79 -13.06
N GLU A 515 -10.68 -25.63 -14.23
CA GLU A 515 -11.51 -26.67 -14.83
C GLU A 515 -10.66 -27.76 -15.48
N LEU A 516 -9.57 -27.35 -16.13
CA LEU A 516 -8.66 -28.24 -16.84
C LEU A 516 -7.50 -28.75 -15.97
N ASP A 517 -7.35 -28.26 -14.74
CA ASP A 517 -6.21 -28.54 -13.85
C ASP A 517 -4.88 -28.35 -14.60
N ARG A 518 -4.67 -27.15 -15.15
CA ARG A 518 -3.51 -26.88 -16.03
C ARG A 518 -3.03 -25.43 -15.98
N TRP A 519 -1.70 -25.26 -16.11
CA TRP A 519 -1.05 -23.97 -16.27
C TRP A 519 -0.89 -23.59 -17.75
N TYR A 520 -1.15 -22.32 -18.06
CA TYR A 520 -0.95 -21.70 -19.37
C TYR A 520 -0.02 -20.51 -19.26
N LEU A 521 0.91 -20.37 -20.21
CA LEU A 521 1.76 -19.19 -20.28
C LEU A 521 0.89 -17.99 -20.68
N LYS A 522 0.71 -17.04 -19.76
CA LYS A 522 -0.04 -15.81 -20.00
C LYS A 522 0.84 -14.78 -20.69
N GLN A 523 2.06 -14.59 -20.18
CA GLN A 523 2.99 -13.58 -20.69
C GLN A 523 4.44 -13.93 -20.33
N PRO A 524 5.37 -13.99 -21.30
CA PRO A 524 6.80 -13.97 -21.01
C PRO A 524 7.23 -12.54 -20.63
N VAL A 525 8.09 -12.40 -19.63
CA VAL A 525 8.62 -11.09 -19.23
C VAL A 525 10.06 -10.97 -19.74
N SER A 526 10.27 -10.05 -20.68
CA SER A 526 11.55 -9.85 -21.34
C SER A 526 12.62 -9.35 -20.38
N GLU A 527 13.84 -9.88 -20.48
CA GLU A 527 15.01 -9.38 -19.74
C GLU A 527 15.40 -7.94 -20.11
N ARG A 528 14.91 -7.47 -21.28
CA ARG A 528 15.08 -6.06 -21.69
C ARG A 528 14.20 -5.12 -20.89
N VAL A 529 13.15 -5.64 -20.25
CA VAL A 529 12.18 -4.88 -19.45
C VAL A 529 12.49 -5.02 -17.96
N LEU A 530 12.73 -6.25 -17.50
CA LEU A 530 12.98 -6.56 -16.09
C LEU A 530 14.33 -7.25 -15.93
N TRP A 531 15.21 -6.67 -15.14
CA TRP A 531 16.50 -7.29 -14.80
C TRP A 531 16.31 -8.41 -13.78
N ASP A 532 17.40 -9.09 -13.41
CA ASP A 532 17.33 -10.14 -12.40
C ASP A 532 17.08 -9.55 -10.99
N LEU A 533 15.86 -9.68 -10.50
CA LEU A 533 15.43 -9.31 -9.14
C LEU A 533 16.13 -10.13 -8.04
N GLY A 534 16.79 -11.24 -8.38
CA GLY A 534 17.35 -12.20 -7.42
C GLY A 534 16.32 -13.24 -6.96
N LYS A 535 16.62 -14.03 -5.92
CA LYS A 535 15.75 -15.12 -5.44
C LYS A 535 14.85 -14.73 -4.26
N ASP A 536 15.24 -13.69 -3.52
CA ASP A 536 14.60 -13.30 -2.27
C ASP A 536 13.45 -12.29 -2.46
N PHE A 537 13.14 -11.86 -3.69
CA PHE A 537 12.11 -10.86 -3.92
C PHE A 537 10.74 -11.31 -3.38
N ARG A 538 10.00 -10.38 -2.80
CA ARG A 538 8.57 -10.58 -2.51
C ARG A 538 7.74 -9.98 -3.62
N CYS A 539 6.57 -10.54 -3.85
CA CYS A 539 5.65 -10.05 -4.86
C CYS A 539 4.27 -9.86 -4.24
N ALA A 540 3.69 -8.69 -4.42
CA ALA A 540 2.30 -8.39 -4.13
C ALA A 540 1.64 -7.81 -5.38
N VAL A 541 0.32 -7.86 -5.47
CA VAL A 541 -0.43 -7.24 -6.57
C VAL A 541 -1.21 -6.07 -6.01
N GLY A 542 -1.06 -4.91 -6.63
CA GLY A 542 -1.80 -3.71 -6.27
C GLY A 542 -1.99 -2.81 -7.48
N LYS A 543 -3.02 -1.95 -7.42
CA LYS A 543 -3.31 -0.95 -8.44
C LYS A 543 -2.52 0.33 -8.13
N LEU A 544 -1.65 0.74 -9.04
CA LEU A 544 -0.82 1.94 -8.92
C LEU A 544 -1.08 2.90 -10.08
N TYR A 545 -0.63 4.14 -9.95
CA TYR A 545 -0.80 5.18 -10.97
C TYR A 545 0.51 5.34 -11.76
N PRO A 546 0.60 4.88 -13.03
CA PRO A 546 1.80 5.06 -13.84
C PRO A 546 2.29 6.52 -13.90
N SER A 547 1.36 7.48 -13.90
CA SER A 547 1.66 8.92 -13.94
C SER A 547 2.32 9.48 -12.67
N CYS A 548 2.22 8.77 -11.54
CA CYS A 548 2.86 9.14 -10.27
C CYS A 548 4.22 8.45 -10.07
N LEU A 549 4.63 7.59 -11.00
CA LEU A 549 5.83 6.79 -10.89
C LEU A 549 6.83 7.13 -11.99
N GLU A 550 8.12 6.93 -11.69
CA GLU A 550 9.18 7.07 -12.67
C GLU A 550 9.38 5.74 -13.40
N GLU A 551 9.32 5.74 -14.73
CA GLU A 551 9.65 4.56 -15.54
C GLU A 551 11.14 4.23 -15.40
N SER A 552 11.48 2.95 -15.17
CA SER A 552 12.87 2.54 -15.07
C SER A 552 13.58 2.76 -16.41
N PRO A 553 14.74 3.45 -16.44
CA PRO A 553 15.52 3.64 -17.66
C PRO A 553 16.34 2.39 -18.01
N TRP A 554 16.07 1.24 -17.39
CA TRP A 554 16.83 0.00 -17.59
C TRP A 554 16.98 -0.29 -19.08
N LYS A 555 18.24 -0.39 -19.49
CA LYS A 555 18.64 -0.90 -20.79
C LYS A 555 19.58 -2.07 -20.53
N PRO A 556 19.41 -3.21 -21.22
CA PRO A 556 20.32 -4.32 -21.09
C PRO A 556 21.76 -3.85 -21.39
N PRO A 557 22.79 -4.34 -20.67
CA PRO A 557 24.17 -3.95 -20.92
C PRO A 557 24.57 -4.21 -22.38
N THR A 558 25.12 -3.19 -23.05
CA THR A 558 25.51 -3.24 -24.47
C THR A 558 26.77 -4.07 -24.74
N TYR A 559 27.56 -4.41 -23.72
CA TYR A 559 28.80 -5.20 -23.85
C TYR A 559 28.60 -6.67 -24.24
N LEU A 560 27.36 -7.08 -24.54
CA LEU A 560 27.00 -8.40 -25.07
C LEU A 560 26.70 -8.39 -26.58
N PHE A 561 26.78 -7.23 -27.23
CA PHE A 561 26.85 -7.15 -28.68
C PHE A 561 28.32 -7.07 -29.06
N SER A 562 28.82 -8.11 -29.74
CA SER A 562 30.08 -7.99 -30.47
C SER A 562 30.00 -6.76 -31.38
N PRO A 563 31.06 -5.96 -31.54
CA PRO A 563 31.06 -4.83 -32.49
C PRO A 563 30.81 -5.27 -33.94
N ASP A 564 30.93 -6.57 -34.22
CA ASP A 564 30.67 -7.16 -35.52
C ASP A 564 29.18 -7.56 -35.61
N GLY A 565 28.37 -6.60 -36.07
CA GLY A 565 26.92 -6.72 -36.15
C GLY A 565 26.39 -7.74 -37.17
N ALA A 566 26.44 -9.03 -36.84
CA ALA A 566 25.61 -10.04 -37.51
C ALA A 566 24.59 -10.58 -36.51
N GLU A 567 23.35 -10.09 -36.59
CA GLU A 567 22.21 -10.82 -36.03
C GLU A 567 21.95 -12.01 -36.96
N GLU A 568 22.44 -13.19 -36.59
CA GLU A 568 22.04 -14.47 -37.20
C GLU A 568 20.75 -14.95 -36.52
N PHE A 569 19.70 -15.16 -37.32
CA PHE A 569 18.47 -15.80 -36.87
C PHE A 569 18.40 -17.21 -37.48
N GLU A 570 18.01 -18.19 -36.68
CA GLU A 570 17.78 -19.56 -37.12
C GLU A 570 16.30 -19.72 -37.51
N VAL A 571 16.05 -19.98 -38.79
CA VAL A 571 14.72 -20.29 -39.34
C VAL A 571 14.84 -21.62 -40.09
N ASP A 572 14.03 -22.61 -39.70
CA ASP A 572 13.99 -23.94 -40.33
C ASP A 572 15.35 -24.67 -40.45
N GLY A 573 16.25 -24.45 -39.48
CA GLY A 573 17.53 -25.17 -39.38
C GLY A 573 18.64 -24.67 -40.31
N GLU A 574 18.45 -23.53 -40.98
CA GLU A 574 19.51 -22.80 -41.67
C GLU A 574 19.70 -21.41 -41.04
N MET A 575 20.96 -21.02 -40.84
CA MET A 575 21.31 -19.69 -40.33
C MET A 575 21.23 -18.67 -41.45
N VAL A 576 20.41 -17.63 -41.26
CA VAL A 576 20.27 -16.53 -42.22
C VAL A 576 20.75 -15.24 -41.57
N SER A 577 21.76 -14.62 -42.20
CA SER A 577 22.26 -13.29 -41.85
C SER A 577 21.50 -12.22 -42.63
N LEU A 578 20.95 -11.20 -41.94
CA LEU A 578 20.35 -10.04 -42.60
C LEU A 578 21.43 -9.13 -43.22
N PRO A 579 21.20 -8.55 -44.42
CA PRO A 579 22.15 -7.59 -44.99
C PRO A 579 22.14 -6.27 -44.20
N HIS A 580 23.33 -5.74 -43.93
CA HIS A 580 23.55 -4.47 -43.24
C HIS A 580 22.85 -3.30 -43.98
N ILE A 581 22.13 -2.46 -43.22
CA ILE A 581 21.65 -1.14 -43.67
C ILE A 581 22.63 -0.07 -43.21
#